data_AF-A0A804P945-F1
#
_entry.id   AF-A0A804P945-F1
#
_cell.length_a   1.000
_cell.length_b   1.000
_cell.length_c   1.000
_cell.angle_alpha   90.00
_cell.angle_beta   90.00
_cell.angle_gamma   90.00
#
_symmetry.space_group_name_H-M   'P 1'
#
loop_
_entity.id
_entity.type
_entity.pdbx_description
1 polymer ?
#
loop_
_entity_poly.entity_id
_entity_poly.type
_entity_poly.pdbx_seq_one_letter_code
_entity_poly.pdbx_strand_id
1 'polypeptide(L)'
;MASPVVVAATLLVVALAAFCGTDPLRTDNMVDFPGFESHLVDLPDPAEMPTHADEWERLCGADVRFCGEVQGPESIAFDQQGHTRASPTAGSSSGTTGDLYIADAYFGLLKVRPEGGLATLLATEAEGVRFNFTNDLDLDDEGNIYFTDSSIHYQRRL
;
A
#
# COMPACT_ATOMS: atom_id res chain seq x y z
N MET A 1 -42.03 -12.39 20.66
CA MET A 1 -42.01 -11.77 19.31
C MET A 1 -40.99 -10.65 19.34
N ALA A 2 -40.06 -10.58 18.38
CA ALA A 2 -39.16 -9.44 18.29
C ALA A 2 -39.97 -8.15 18.12
N SER A 3 -39.54 -7.06 18.75
CA SER A 3 -40.20 -5.76 18.57
C SER A 3 -40.21 -5.38 17.08
N PRO A 4 -41.31 -4.77 16.56
CA PRO A 4 -41.35 -4.26 15.19
C PRO A 4 -40.15 -3.37 14.84
N VAL A 5 -39.62 -2.64 15.82
CA VAL A 5 -38.44 -1.79 15.68
C VAL A 5 -37.18 -2.63 15.40
N VAL A 6 -37.01 -3.76 16.11
CA VAL A 6 -35.86 -4.65 15.91
C VAL A 6 -35.92 -5.29 14.53
N VAL A 7 -37.10 -5.76 14.10
CA VAL A 7 -37.28 -6.36 12.77
C VAL A 7 -36.96 -5.35 11.66
N ALA A 8 -37.46 -4.12 11.77
CA ALA A 8 -37.18 -3.06 10.81
C ALA A 8 -35.69 -2.68 10.77
N ALA A 9 -35.03 -2.57 11.93
CA ALA A 9 -33.61 -2.30 12.02
C ALA A 9 -32.76 -3.41 11.38
N THR A 10 -33.09 -4.68 11.64
CA THR A 10 -32.41 -5.82 11.01
C THR A 10 -32.60 -5.82 9.49
N LEU A 11 -33.81 -5.57 8.99
CA LEU A 11 -34.06 -5.47 7.55
C LEU A 11 -33.29 -4.33 6.89
N LEU A 12 -33.18 -3.18 7.55
CA LEU A 12 -32.40 -2.04 7.07
C LEU A 12 -30.90 -2.40 6.98
N VAL A 13 -30.34 -3.05 8.00
CA VAL A 13 -28.93 -3.49 7.99
C VAL A 13 -28.67 -4.49 6.86
N VAL A 14 -29.56 -5.47 6.66
CA VAL A 14 -29.44 -6.42 5.54
C VAL A 14 -29.53 -5.71 4.19
N ALA A 15 -30.44 -4.74 4.05
CA ALA A 15 -30.56 -3.95 2.82
C ALA A 15 -29.32 -3.09 2.56
N LEU A 16 -28.73 -2.48 3.58
CA LEU A 16 -27.48 -1.71 3.47
C LEU A 16 -26.30 -2.62 3.13
N ALA A 17 -26.18 -3.79 3.77
CA ALA A 17 -25.15 -4.77 3.44
C ALA A 17 -25.27 -5.27 1.99
N ALA A 18 -26.49 -5.56 1.53
CA ALA A 18 -26.76 -5.92 0.15
C ALA A 18 -26.43 -4.77 -0.82
N PHE A 19 -26.77 -3.53 -0.46
CA PHE A 19 -26.43 -2.35 -1.25
C PHE A 19 -24.91 -2.16 -1.37
N CYS A 20 -24.17 -2.25 -0.27
CA CYS A 20 -22.70 -2.15 -0.29
C CYS A 20 -22.05 -3.31 -1.05
N GLY A 21 -22.59 -4.53 -0.93
CA GLY A 21 -22.03 -5.71 -1.59
C GLY A 21 -22.37 -5.82 -3.08
N THR A 22 -23.47 -5.21 -3.54
CA THR A 22 -23.87 -5.24 -4.96
C THR A 22 -23.52 -3.97 -5.72
N ASP A 23 -23.14 -2.90 -5.01
CA ASP A 23 -22.85 -1.56 -5.55
C ASP A 23 -23.75 -1.21 -6.75
N PRO A 24 -25.08 -1.11 -6.54
CA PRO A 24 -26.02 -0.90 -7.65
C PRO A 24 -25.83 0.45 -8.33
N LEU A 25 -25.19 1.40 -7.64
CA LEU A 25 -24.83 2.71 -8.20
C LEU A 25 -23.51 2.67 -8.97
N ARG A 26 -22.77 1.56 -8.94
CA ARG A 26 -21.52 1.38 -9.69
C ARG A 26 -20.53 2.50 -9.36
N THR A 27 -20.43 2.81 -8.07
CA THR A 27 -19.62 3.92 -7.55
C THR A 27 -18.18 3.50 -7.25
N ASP A 28 -17.86 2.21 -7.30
CA ASP A 28 -16.49 1.74 -7.12
C ASP A 28 -15.55 2.23 -8.25
N ASN A 29 -14.33 2.58 -7.89
CA ASN A 29 -13.33 3.15 -8.80
C ASN A 29 -12.87 2.16 -9.89
N MET A 30 -13.10 0.86 -9.69
CA MET A 30 -12.69 -0.20 -10.61
C MET A 30 -13.84 -0.73 -11.47
N VAL A 31 -15.05 -0.15 -11.36
CA VAL A 31 -16.18 -0.59 -12.17
C VAL A 31 -15.89 -0.38 -13.65
N ASP A 32 -16.07 -1.45 -14.44
CA ASP A 32 -15.82 -1.49 -15.89
C ASP A 32 -14.37 -1.25 -16.31
N PHE A 33 -13.39 -1.38 -15.40
CA PHE A 33 -12.00 -1.30 -15.81
C PHE A 33 -11.66 -2.44 -16.80
N PRO A 34 -11.22 -2.15 -18.04
CA PRO A 34 -11.05 -3.18 -19.06
C PRO A 34 -10.02 -4.23 -18.62
N GLY A 35 -10.43 -5.51 -18.61
CA GLY A 35 -9.55 -6.62 -18.25
C GLY A 35 -9.23 -6.73 -16.76
N PHE A 36 -9.91 -5.99 -15.89
CA PHE A 36 -9.77 -6.12 -14.44
C PHE A 36 -10.63 -7.27 -13.92
N GLU A 37 -9.99 -8.32 -13.42
CA GLU A 37 -10.63 -9.45 -12.74
C GLU A 37 -10.02 -9.57 -11.34
N SER A 38 -10.85 -9.51 -10.31
CA SER A 38 -10.40 -9.70 -8.92
C SER A 38 -10.38 -11.19 -8.60
N HIS A 39 -9.23 -11.71 -8.17
CA HIS A 39 -9.12 -13.06 -7.65
C HIS A 39 -9.13 -13.06 -6.13
N LEU A 40 -9.89 -13.97 -5.54
CA LEU A 40 -9.88 -14.18 -4.10
C LEU A 40 -8.66 -15.04 -3.76
N VAL A 41 -7.74 -14.48 -2.97
CA VAL A 41 -6.53 -15.19 -2.51
C VAL A 41 -6.80 -15.68 -1.09
N ASP A 42 -6.63 -16.97 -0.85
CA ASP A 42 -6.66 -17.53 0.50
C ASP A 42 -5.47 -16.97 1.28
N LEU A 43 -5.75 -16.10 2.25
CA LEU A 43 -4.72 -15.61 3.16
C LEU A 43 -4.25 -16.76 4.07
N PRO A 44 -2.95 -16.78 4.45
CA PRO A 44 -2.47 -17.73 5.46
C PRO A 44 -3.25 -17.57 6.77
N ASP A 45 -3.24 -18.62 7.60
CA ASP A 45 -3.87 -18.55 8.92
C ASP A 45 -3.30 -17.34 9.68
N PRO A 46 -4.13 -16.43 10.24
CA PRO A 46 -3.66 -15.33 11.06
C PRO A 46 -2.75 -15.76 12.23
N ALA A 47 -2.82 -17.02 12.66
CA ALA A 47 -1.89 -17.61 13.65
C ALA A 47 -0.48 -17.87 13.10
N GLU A 48 -0.33 -18.04 11.78
CA GLU A 48 0.96 -18.16 11.08
C GLU A 48 1.54 -16.79 10.71
N MET A 49 0.70 -15.75 10.64
CA MET A 49 1.13 -14.38 10.43
C MET A 49 1.89 -13.86 11.67
N PRO A 50 3.05 -13.19 11.51
CA PRO A 50 3.72 -12.55 12.63
C PRO A 50 2.79 -11.49 13.26
N THR A 51 2.55 -11.60 14.57
CA THR A 51 1.68 -10.68 15.34
C THR A 51 2.36 -9.36 15.71
N HIS A 52 3.52 -9.06 15.12
CA HIS A 52 4.26 -7.84 15.40
C HIS A 52 3.52 -6.62 14.86
N ALA A 53 2.76 -5.95 15.74
CA ALA A 53 2.16 -4.66 15.48
C ALA A 53 3.22 -3.54 15.60
N ASP A 54 3.14 -2.53 14.74
CA ASP A 54 3.93 -1.30 14.91
C ASP A 54 3.42 -0.56 16.16
N GLU A 55 4.13 -0.65 17.28
CA GLU A 55 3.72 -0.05 18.57
C GLU A 55 3.44 1.47 18.48
N TRP A 56 4.06 2.16 17.52
CA TRP A 56 3.85 3.60 17.33
C TRP A 56 2.83 3.95 16.26
N GLU A 57 2.21 2.96 15.63
CA GLU A 57 1.27 3.14 14.51
C GLU A 57 1.74 4.28 13.59
N ARG A 58 2.95 4.17 13.01
CA ARG A 58 3.59 5.31 12.32
C ARG A 58 2.74 5.88 11.18
N LEU A 59 1.79 5.10 10.66
CA LEU A 59 0.83 5.52 9.65
C LEU A 59 -0.34 6.38 10.20
N CYS A 60 -0.65 6.35 11.49
CA CYS A 60 -1.76 7.12 12.08
C CYS A 60 -1.56 8.64 12.07
N GLY A 61 -0.33 9.11 11.78
CA GLY A 61 -0.04 10.51 11.52
C GLY A 61 -0.03 10.91 10.05
N ALA A 62 -0.29 9.98 9.12
CA ALA A 62 -0.27 10.27 7.69
C ALA A 62 -1.53 11.06 7.29
N ASP A 63 -1.34 12.07 6.44
CA ASP A 63 -2.43 12.81 5.82
C ASP A 63 -2.87 12.12 4.53
N VAL A 64 -4.18 11.90 4.37
CA VAL A 64 -4.74 11.34 3.14
C VAL A 64 -4.87 12.47 2.13
N ARG A 65 -3.85 12.60 1.26
CA ARG A 65 -3.80 13.68 0.27
C ARG A 65 -4.78 13.50 -0.89
N PHE A 66 -5.17 12.26 -1.19
CA PHE A 66 -5.99 11.89 -2.34
C PHE A 66 -7.08 10.90 -1.91
N CYS A 67 -8.24 11.42 -1.50
CA CYS A 67 -9.35 10.60 -1.04
C CYS A 67 -10.27 10.25 -2.23
N GLY A 68 -10.40 8.97 -2.55
CA GLY A 68 -11.22 8.49 -3.67
C GLY A 68 -10.55 8.57 -5.05
N GLU A 69 -9.30 9.01 -5.12
CA GLU A 69 -8.49 9.01 -6.33
C GLU A 69 -7.39 7.94 -6.22
N VAL A 70 -7.08 7.23 -7.31
CA VAL A 70 -5.92 6.32 -7.38
C VAL A 70 -4.68 7.17 -7.69
N GLN A 71 -4.25 7.95 -6.71
CA GLN A 71 -3.02 8.74 -6.75
C GLN A 71 -2.20 8.47 -5.49
N GLY A 72 -1.22 7.59 -5.65
CA GLY A 72 -0.25 7.27 -4.62
C GLY A 72 0.97 6.64 -5.27
N PRO A 73 2.07 6.48 -4.51
CA PRO A 73 3.10 5.56 -4.93
C PRO A 73 2.48 4.18 -5.14
N GLU A 74 2.91 3.50 -6.20
CA GLU A 74 2.35 2.19 -6.55
C GLU A 74 2.85 1.12 -5.57
N SER A 75 3.98 1.37 -4.89
CA SER A 75 4.47 0.54 -3.80
C SER A 75 5.38 1.30 -2.85
N ILE A 76 5.44 0.80 -1.62
CA ILE A 76 6.38 1.21 -0.58
C ILE A 76 6.98 -0.02 0.09
N ALA A 77 8.27 0.03 0.41
CA ALA A 77 8.93 -0.97 1.23
C ALA A 77 9.79 -0.31 2.30
N PHE A 78 9.82 -0.90 3.48
CA PHE A 78 10.76 -0.53 4.53
C PHE A 78 11.99 -1.44 4.43
N ASP A 79 13.15 -0.93 4.82
CA ASP A 79 14.27 -1.81 5.15
C ASP A 79 13.99 -2.66 6.40
N GLN A 80 14.88 -3.60 6.72
CA GLN A 80 14.71 -4.53 7.85
C GLN A 80 14.50 -3.83 9.21
N GLN A 81 15.04 -2.63 9.44
CA GLN A 81 14.80 -1.88 10.68
C GLN A 81 13.48 -1.11 10.63
N GLY A 82 13.05 -0.69 9.45
CA GLY A 82 11.75 -0.07 9.24
C GLY A 82 10.62 -1.05 9.55
N HIS A 83 10.81 -2.35 9.30
CA HIS A 83 9.89 -3.41 9.77
C HIS A 83 9.91 -3.63 11.29
N THR A 84 11.08 -3.52 11.91
CA THR A 84 11.32 -4.06 13.26
C THR A 84 11.44 -3.03 14.38
N ARG A 85 11.14 -1.75 14.15
CA ARG A 85 11.26 -0.75 15.23
C ARG A 85 10.43 -1.09 16.47
N ALA A 86 9.41 -1.95 16.41
CA ALA A 86 8.71 -2.45 17.60
C ALA A 86 9.47 -3.52 18.43
N SER A 87 10.73 -3.87 18.10
CA SER A 87 11.58 -4.70 18.97
C SER A 87 12.84 -3.93 19.41
N PRO A 88 12.82 -3.25 20.59
CA PRO A 88 14.02 -2.64 21.15
C PRO A 88 14.93 -3.70 21.79
N THR A 89 15.45 -4.62 20.98
CA THR A 89 16.56 -5.48 21.39
C THR A 89 17.84 -4.78 20.96
N ALA A 90 18.38 -3.95 21.85
CA ALA A 90 19.65 -3.26 21.67
C ALA A 90 20.76 -4.25 21.26
N GLY A 91 21.17 -4.26 19.99
CA GLY A 91 22.35 -5.05 19.60
C GLY A 91 22.60 -5.40 18.13
N SER A 92 21.67 -5.24 17.18
CA SER A 92 22.01 -5.54 15.78
C SER A 92 22.73 -4.37 15.11
N SER A 93 24.05 -4.47 15.02
CA SER A 93 24.92 -3.54 14.28
C SER A 93 24.95 -3.80 12.76
N SER A 94 23.85 -4.26 12.15
CA SER A 94 23.75 -4.35 10.69
C SER A 94 23.31 -2.98 10.15
N GLY A 95 23.93 -2.53 9.06
CA GLY A 95 23.86 -1.16 8.54
C GLY A 95 22.51 -0.73 7.93
N THR A 96 21.39 -1.16 8.49
CA THR A 96 20.04 -0.76 8.11
C THR A 96 19.60 0.48 8.90
N THR A 97 18.81 1.38 8.31
CA THR A 97 18.54 2.74 8.83
C THR A 97 17.11 2.95 9.29
N GLY A 98 16.17 2.09 8.89
CA GLY A 98 14.74 2.30 9.07
C GLY A 98 14.10 3.11 7.95
N ASP A 99 14.75 3.19 6.79
CA ASP A 99 14.29 4.02 5.67
C ASP A 99 13.06 3.40 4.98
N LEU A 100 12.16 4.27 4.50
CA LEU A 100 11.02 3.95 3.64
C LEU A 100 11.40 4.22 2.19
N TYR A 101 11.38 3.19 1.37
CA TYR A 101 11.60 3.23 -0.07
C TYR A 101 10.24 3.28 -0.78
N ILE A 102 10.17 4.07 -1.84
CA ILE A 102 8.92 4.40 -2.52
C ILE A 102 9.11 4.24 -4.03
N ALA A 103 8.25 3.45 -4.65
CA ALA A 103 8.07 3.40 -6.10
C ALA A 103 7.00 4.44 -6.47
N ASP A 104 7.44 5.64 -6.83
CA ASP A 104 6.54 6.65 -7.33
C ASP A 104 6.34 6.48 -8.83
N ALA A 105 5.08 6.33 -9.26
CA ALA A 105 4.73 6.11 -10.66
C ALA A 105 5.32 7.17 -11.62
N TYR A 106 5.53 8.40 -11.15
CA TYR A 106 5.94 9.53 -11.98
C TYR A 106 7.37 9.98 -11.70
N PHE A 107 7.81 9.91 -10.44
CA PHE A 107 9.10 10.43 -10.00
C PHE A 107 10.20 9.36 -9.88
N GLY A 108 9.86 8.07 -10.04
CA GLY A 108 10.81 6.97 -9.94
C GLY A 108 11.02 6.51 -8.51
N LEU A 109 12.27 6.15 -8.17
CA LEU A 109 12.60 5.59 -6.86
C LEU A 109 12.95 6.70 -5.88
N LEU A 110 12.23 6.76 -4.76
CA LEU A 110 12.43 7.73 -3.69
C LEU A 110 12.72 7.04 -2.36
N LYS A 111 13.30 7.80 -1.42
CA LYS A 111 13.57 7.36 -0.05
C LYS A 111 13.18 8.41 0.99
N VAL A 112 12.52 8.00 2.06
CA VAL A 112 12.21 8.83 3.23
C VAL A 112 12.88 8.20 4.45
N ARG A 113 13.53 9.03 5.26
CA ARG A 113 14.18 8.58 6.49
C ARG A 113 13.17 8.34 7.62
N PRO A 114 13.51 7.56 8.67
CA PRO A 114 12.63 7.33 9.81
C PRO A 114 12.15 8.63 10.48
N GLU A 115 12.97 9.68 10.45
CA GLU A 115 12.61 11.00 11.01
C GLU A 115 11.54 11.74 10.17
N GLY A 116 11.14 11.18 9.03
CA GLY A 116 10.27 11.81 8.04
C GLY A 116 10.99 12.90 7.23
N GLY A 117 10.20 13.83 6.71
CA GLY A 117 10.68 14.93 5.86
C GLY A 117 10.51 14.68 4.36
N LEU A 118 11.17 15.50 3.54
CA LEU A 118 11.07 15.40 2.08
C LEU A 118 11.76 14.12 1.58
N ALA A 119 11.08 13.43 0.67
CA ALA A 119 11.64 12.26 0.01
C ALA A 119 12.88 12.64 -0.83
N THR A 120 13.92 11.84 -0.71
CA THR A 120 15.15 11.95 -1.50
C THR A 120 15.03 11.10 -2.75
N LEU A 121 15.33 11.67 -3.91
CA LEU A 121 15.35 10.96 -5.18
C LEU A 121 16.57 10.02 -5.24
N LEU A 122 16.35 8.74 -5.50
CA LEU A 122 17.41 7.74 -5.67
C LEU A 122 17.75 7.52 -7.15
N ALA A 123 16.73 7.30 -7.98
CA ALA A 123 16.91 7.02 -9.40
C ALA A 123 15.67 7.37 -10.23
N THR A 124 15.89 7.87 -11.45
CA THR A 124 14.86 8.17 -12.45
C THR A 124 15.08 7.42 -13.77
N GLU A 125 16.19 6.70 -13.89
CA GLU A 125 16.57 5.97 -15.09
C GLU A 125 17.50 4.81 -14.73
N ALA A 126 17.47 3.75 -15.54
CA ALA A 126 18.41 2.65 -15.51
C ALA A 126 18.80 2.31 -16.96
N GLU A 127 20.09 2.05 -17.20
CA GLU A 127 20.60 1.68 -18.53
C GLU A 127 20.21 2.66 -19.66
N GLY A 128 20.02 3.94 -19.31
CA GLY A 128 19.59 4.99 -20.25
C GLY A 128 18.09 5.03 -20.56
N VAL A 129 17.29 4.15 -19.95
CA VAL A 129 15.83 4.17 -20.04
C VAL A 129 15.25 4.89 -18.83
N ARG A 130 14.46 5.94 -19.09
CA ARG A 130 13.76 6.69 -18.03
C ARG A 130 12.58 5.92 -17.49
N PHE A 131 12.40 5.96 -16.18
CA PHE A 131 11.20 5.47 -15.51
C PHE A 131 10.04 6.43 -15.81
N ASN A 132 8.90 5.90 -16.22
CA ASN A 132 7.68 6.69 -16.40
C ASN A 132 6.44 6.03 -15.80
N PHE A 133 6.57 4.80 -15.31
CA PHE A 133 5.49 4.11 -14.62
C PHE A 133 6.05 3.02 -13.70
N THR A 134 6.74 3.43 -12.64
CA THR A 134 7.23 2.52 -11.60
C THR A 134 6.04 1.93 -10.83
N ASN A 135 6.01 0.61 -10.64
CA ASN A 135 4.88 -0.10 -10.04
C ASN A 135 5.23 -0.61 -8.65
N ASP A 136 5.82 -1.80 -8.57
CA ASP A 136 6.18 -2.40 -7.29
C ASP A 136 7.68 -2.28 -7.02
N LEU A 137 8.06 -2.28 -5.74
CA LEU A 137 9.46 -2.46 -5.34
C LEU A 137 9.58 -3.36 -4.11
N ASP A 138 10.73 -4.00 -3.98
CA ASP A 138 11.12 -4.78 -2.81
C ASP A 138 12.63 -4.68 -2.57
N LEU A 139 13.06 -5.05 -1.36
CA LEU A 139 14.43 -4.92 -0.87
C LEU A 139 14.98 -6.28 -0.44
N ASP A 140 16.24 -6.57 -0.77
CA ASP A 140 16.97 -7.68 -0.14
C ASP A 140 17.72 -7.26 1.14
N ASP A 141 18.34 -8.23 1.80
CA ASP A 141 19.09 -8.04 3.05
C ASP A 141 20.41 -7.28 2.88
N GLU A 142 20.93 -7.19 1.65
CA GLU A 142 22.08 -6.36 1.29
C GLU A 142 21.69 -4.91 0.99
N GLY A 143 20.38 -4.63 0.86
CA GLY A 143 19.83 -3.31 0.56
C GLY A 143 19.72 -3.01 -0.93
N ASN A 144 19.78 -4.03 -1.80
CA ASN A 144 19.48 -3.86 -3.21
C ASN A 144 17.97 -3.65 -3.40
N ILE A 145 17.61 -2.76 -4.34
CA ILE A 145 16.23 -2.44 -4.67
C ILE A 145 15.85 -3.17 -5.98
N TYR A 146 14.85 -4.03 -5.90
CA TYR A 146 14.21 -4.64 -7.07
C TYR A 146 12.91 -3.90 -7.33
N PHE A 147 12.64 -3.52 -8.57
CA PHE A 147 11.44 -2.79 -8.90
C PHE A 147 10.95 -3.13 -10.30
N THR A 148 9.68 -2.83 -10.55
CA THR A 148 9.04 -2.99 -11.86
C THR A 148 8.69 -1.63 -12.44
N ASP A 149 8.85 -1.46 -13.75
CA ASP A 149 8.41 -0.28 -14.48
C ASP A 149 7.65 -0.73 -15.73
N SER A 150 6.39 -0.28 -15.82
CA SER A 150 5.48 -0.62 -16.91
C SER A 150 5.56 0.33 -18.10
N SER A 151 6.48 1.30 -18.10
CA SER A 151 6.49 2.38 -19.10
C SER A 151 6.72 1.91 -20.54
N ILE A 152 7.30 0.71 -20.68
CA ILE A 152 7.48 0.04 -21.97
C ILE A 152 6.15 -0.32 -22.66
N HIS A 153 5.07 -0.53 -21.90
CA HIS A 153 3.76 -0.92 -22.41
C HIS A 153 2.67 0.14 -22.16
N TYR A 154 2.79 0.90 -21.07
CA TYR A 154 1.75 1.82 -20.62
C TYR A 154 2.35 3.18 -20.27
N GLN A 155 1.75 4.26 -20.78
CA GLN A 155 2.13 5.62 -20.40
C GLN A 155 1.07 6.20 -19.48
N ARG A 156 1.47 6.75 -18.31
CA ARG A 156 0.56 7.55 -17.50
C ARG A 156 0.40 8.95 -18.09
N ARG A 157 -0.82 9.46 -18.04
CA ARG A 157 -1.10 10.87 -18.35
C ARG A 157 -0.87 11.68 -17.08
N LEU A 158 -0.09 12.76 -17.18
CA LEU A 158 -0.01 13.80 -16.15
C LEU A 158 -1.34 14.54 -16.02
#